data_AF-W2PZ53-F1
#
_entry.id   AF-W2PZ53-F1
#
_cell.length_a   1.000
_cell.length_b   1.000
_cell.length_c   1.000
_cell.angle_alpha   90.00
_cell.angle_beta   90.00
_cell.angle_gamma   90.00
#
_symmetry.space_group_name_H-M   'P 1'
#
loop_
_entity.id
_entity.type
_entity.pdbx_description
1 polymer ?
#
loop_
_entity_poly.entity_id
_entity_poly.type
_entity_poly.pdbx_seq_one_letter_code
_entity_poly.pdbx_strand_id
1 'polypeptide(L)' 'MATILSCKTVDTLQAVDVEIIPNAKCAKLYDSTVNLEDSMICADLGKGKDSCDGDSGGPLLVNDVVMGF' A
#
# COMPACT_ATOMS: atom_id res chain seq x y z
N MET A 1 -18.50 -11.56 16.59
CA MET A 1 -18.57 -10.30 15.83
C MET A 1 -17.18 -9.69 15.84
N ALA A 2 -16.43 -9.85 14.75
CA ALA A 2 -15.06 -9.35 14.64
C ALA A 2 -15.10 -7.84 14.42
N THR A 3 -14.52 -7.09 15.37
CA THR A 3 -14.39 -5.64 15.32
C THR A 3 -13.33 -5.24 14.29
N ILE A 4 -13.79 -4.46 13.30
CA ILE A 4 -13.09 -3.46 12.48
C ILE A 4 -11.57 -3.41 12.68
N LEU A 5 -10.84 -3.96 11.71
CA LEU A 5 -9.40 -3.79 11.54
C LEU A 5 -9.14 -2.40 10.97
N SER A 6 -9.08 -1.37 11.82
CA SER A 6 -8.55 -0.04 11.45
C SER A 6 -7.17 0.07 12.09
N CYS A 7 -6.16 0.43 11.30
CA CYS A 7 -4.81 0.65 11.82
C CYS A 7 -4.83 1.86 12.75
N LYS A 8 -4.26 1.68 13.94
CA LYS A 8 -4.17 2.75 14.93
C LYS A 8 -3.02 3.67 14.54
N THR A 9 -3.29 4.97 14.40
CA THR A 9 -2.25 5.98 14.19
C THR A 9 -1.32 6.07 15.41
N VAL A 10 -0.06 6.44 15.16
CA VAL A 10 1.01 6.49 16.17
C VAL A 10 1.77 7.82 16.09
N ASP A 11 2.31 8.28 17.22
CA ASP A 11 3.02 9.57 17.29
C ASP A 11 4.43 9.52 16.68
N THR A 12 5.00 8.33 16.57
CA THR A 12 6.33 8.12 15.98
C THR A 12 6.19 7.74 14.52
N LEU A 13 6.92 8.43 13.64
CA LEU A 13 6.95 8.11 12.21
C LEU A 13 7.33 6.65 11.98
N GLN A 14 6.54 5.96 11.16
CA GLN A 14 6.79 4.58 10.75
C GLN A 14 7.30 4.53 9.31
N ALA A 15 8.04 3.48 8.99
CA ALA A 15 8.52 3.20 7.64
C ALA A 15 8.58 1.69 7.42
N VAL A 16 8.35 1.25 6.19
CA VAL A 16 8.41 -0.17 5.83
C VAL A 16 8.87 -0.34 4.39
N ASP A 17 9.76 -1.30 4.16
CA ASP A 17 10.12 -1.73 2.81
C ASP A 17 9.06 -2.69 2.25
N VAL A 18 8.64 -2.40 1.03
CA VAL A 18 7.65 -3.17 0.25
C VAL A 18 8.19 -3.42 -1.16
N GLU A 19 7.67 -4.45 -1.83
CA GLU A 19 8.01 -4.77 -3.21
C GLU A 19 6.95 -4.22 -4.16
N ILE A 20 7.34 -3.48 -5.19
CA ILE A 20 6.43 -3.11 -6.28
C ILE A 20 6.04 -4.38 -7.03
N ILE A 21 4.73 -4.61 -7.17
CA ILE A 21 4.19 -5.76 -7.89
C ILE A 21 3.54 -5.34 -9.22
N PRO A 22 3.49 -6.22 -10.23
CA PRO A 22 2.82 -5.90 -11.49
C PRO A 22 1.32 -5.65 -11.30
N ASN A 23 0.74 -4.69 -12.03
CA ASN A 23 -0.70 -4.37 -11.97
C ASN A 23 -1.59 -5.60 -12.25
N ALA A 24 -1.15 -6.52 -13.12
CA ALA A 24 -1.88 -7.77 -13.37
C ALA A 24 -1.93 -8.71 -12.14
N LYS A 25 -0.91 -8.68 -11.27
CA LYS A 25 -0.93 -9.40 -9.99
C LYS A 25 -1.82 -8.64 -9.00
N CYS A 26 -1.70 -7.32 -8.93
CA CYS A 26 -2.51 -6.49 -8.05
C CYS A 26 -4.01 -6.61 -8.34
N ALA A 27 -4.42 -6.52 -9.61
CA ALA A 27 -5.81 -6.71 -10.03
C ALA A 27 -6.40 -8.04 -9.56
N LYS A 28 -5.59 -9.11 -9.54
CA LYS A 28 -5.98 -10.43 -9.04
C LYS A 28 -6.14 -10.45 -7.53
N LEU A 29 -5.32 -9.72 -6.76
CA LEU A 29 -5.46 -9.62 -5.30
C LEU A 29 -6.77 -8.92 -4.89
N TYR A 30 -7.26 -8.01 -5.73
CA TYR A 30 -8.54 -7.33 -5.53
C TYR A 30 -9.71 -8.00 -6.25
N ASP A 31 -9.57 -9.24 -6.74
CA ASP A 31 -10.62 -9.96 -7.50
C ASP A 31 -11.23 -9.12 -8.65
N SER A 32 -10.41 -8.25 -9.26
CA SER A 32 -10.84 -7.29 -10.29
C SER A 32 -11.96 -6.33 -9.85
N THR A 33 -12.18 -6.15 -8.55
CA THR A 33 -13.16 -5.21 -8.00
C THR A 33 -12.67 -3.76 -8.03
N VAL A 34 -11.36 -3.57 -8.11
CA VAL A 34 -10.71 -2.27 -8.23
C VAL A 34 -10.36 -2.00 -9.70
N ASN A 35 -10.74 -0.83 -10.20
CA ASN A 35 -10.30 -0.34 -11.49
C ASN A 35 -8.90 0.28 -11.34
N LEU A 36 -7.85 -0.51 -11.59
CA LEU A 36 -6.48 -0.02 -11.56
C LEU A 36 -6.19 0.81 -12.81
N GLU A 37 -5.98 2.11 -12.61
CA GLU A 37 -5.56 3.04 -13.67
C GLU A 37 -4.05 2.89 -13.94
N ASP A 38 -3.61 3.27 -15.14
CA ASP A 38 -2.18 3.19 -15.52
C ASP A 38 -1.27 4.09 -14.66
N SER A 39 -1.85 5.09 -13.99
CA SER A 39 -1.17 5.97 -13.03
C SER A 39 -1.08 5.38 -11.62
N MET A 40 -1.62 4.19 -11.37
CA MET A 40 -1.57 3.51 -10.08
C MET A 40 -0.46 2.46 -10.06
N ILE A 41 0.21 2.37 -8.90
CA ILE A 41 1.24 1.38 -8.60
C ILE A 41 0.77 0.60 -7.37
N CYS A 42 1.00 -0.71 -7.37
CA CYS A 42 0.78 -1.54 -6.18
C CYS A 42 2.10 -2.02 -5.60
N ALA A 43 2.17 -2.06 -4.28
CA ALA A 43 3.27 -2.67 -3.56
C ALA A 43 2.71 -3.68 -2.54
N ASP A 44 3.38 -4.83 -2.41
CA ASP A 44 2.98 -5.88 -1.48
C ASP A 44 4.18 -6.77 -1.15
N LEU A 45 4.28 -7.21 0.11
CA LEU A 45 5.29 -8.19 0.55
C LEU A 45 4.67 -9.48 1.10
N GLY A 46 3.34 -9.63 1.09
CA GLY A 46 2.62 -10.83 1.54
C GLY A 46 2.83 -11.19 3.01
N LYS A 47 3.36 -10.26 3.83
CA LYS A 47 3.76 -10.49 5.23
C LYS A 47 3.01 -9.61 6.24
N GLY A 48 1.83 -9.11 5.87
CA GLY A 48 1.05 -8.18 6.71
C GLY A 48 1.73 -6.82 6.88
N LYS A 49 2.53 -6.42 5.91
CA LYS A 49 3.20 -5.11 5.83
C LYS A 49 2.54 -4.32 4.72
N ASP A 50 1.92 -3.22 5.08
CA ASP A 50 1.23 -2.33 4.15
C ASP A 50 1.07 -0.94 4.80
N SER A 51 0.74 0.04 3.98
CA SER A 51 0.12 1.28 4.41
C SER A 51 -1.27 1.03 5.00
N CYS A 52 -1.77 1.96 5.81
CA CYS A 52 -3.14 1.91 6.30
C CYS A 52 -3.72 3.31 6.55
N ASP A 53 -4.80 3.37 7.34
CA ASP A 53 -5.49 4.61 7.67
C ASP A 53 -4.54 5.64 8.28
N GLY A 54 -4.43 6.80 7.63
CA GLY A 54 -3.56 7.90 8.04
C GLY A 54 -2.22 8.00 7.30
N ASP A 55 -1.86 6.99 6.50
CA ASP A 55 -0.63 7.03 5.68
C ASP A 55 -0.84 7.70 4.31
N SER A 56 -2.09 7.95 3.91
CA SER A 56 -2.44 8.58 2.62
C SER A 56 -1.77 9.94 2.44
N GLY A 57 -1.10 10.13 1.29
CA GLY A 57 -0.31 11.33 0.97
C GLY A 57 1.14 11.27 1.45
N GLY A 58 1.55 10.20 2.14
CA GLY A 58 2.94 9.90 2.46
C GLY A 58 3.70 9.33 1.25
N PRO A 59 5.02 9.57 1.13
CA PRO A 59 5.75 9.20 -0.08
C PRO A 59 6.09 7.70 -0.15
N LEU A 60 5.87 7.09 -1.31
CA LEU A 60 6.53 5.84 -1.71
C LEU A 60 7.86 6.18 -2.39
N LEU A 61 8.97 5.74 -1.81
CA LEU A 61 10.32 6.04 -2.30
C LEU A 61 10.99 4.81 -2.93
N VAL A 62 11.66 5.02 -4.07
CA VAL A 62 12.58 4.04 -4.67
C VAL A 62 13.90 4.74 -4.96
N ASN A 63 14.98 4.32 -4.29
CA ASN A 63 16.30 4.96 -4.38
C ASN A 63 16.23 6.49 -4.19
N ASP A 64 15.55 6.93 -3.13
CA ASP A 64 15.32 8.35 -2.79
C ASP A 64 14.51 9.16 -3.81
N VAL A 65 13.84 8.51 -4.76
CA VAL A 65 12.92 9.13 -5.71
C VAL A 65 11.47 8.82 -5.35
N VAL A 66 10.61 9.84 -5.33
CA VAL A 66 9.16 9.67 -5.11
C VAL A 66 8.52 9.02 -6.33
N MET A 67 7.92 7.85 -6.12
CA MET A 67 7.24 7.06 -7.15
C MET A 67 5.72 7.03 -6.95
N GLY A 68 5.22 7.35 -5.75
CA GLY A 68 3.80 7.33 -5.42
C GLY A 68 3.50 8.06 -4.10
N PHE A 69 2.21 8.21 -3.79
CA PHE A 69 1.64 8.90 -2.63
C PHE A 69 0.32 8.26 -2.16
#